data_AF-A0A2V9B499-F1
#
_entry.id   AF-A0A2V9B499-F1
#
_cell.length_a   1.000
_cell.length_b   1.000
_cell.length_c   1.000
_cell.angle_alpha   90.00
_cell.angle_beta   90.00
_cell.angle_gamma   90.00
#
_symmetry.space_group_name_H-M   'P 1'
#
loop_
_entity.id
_entity.type
_entity.pdbx_description
1 polymer ?
#
loop_
_entity_poly.entity_id
_entity_poly.type
_entity_poly.pdbx_seq_one_letter_code
_entity_poly.pdbx_strand_id
1 'polypeptide(L)' 'VPAGGLSPDHTRWVRSRDNYFLPKEVLREIFRGKFVDALEQAFQNGQLRFEGDLKLLAQPKIFAAWLR' A
#
# COMPACT_ATOMS: atom_id res chain seq x y z
N VAL A 1 0.00 -16.04 6.84
CA VAL A 1 -0.20 -16.34 5.39
C VAL A 1 0.21 -17.78 5.17
N PRO A 2 -0.58 -18.60 4.45
CA PRO A 2 -0.20 -19.99 4.20
C PRO A 2 1.07 -20.04 3.32
N ALA A 3 2.04 -20.89 3.70
CA ALA A 3 3.35 -20.98 3.06
C ALA A 3 3.31 -21.80 1.76
N GLY A 4 2.51 -21.36 0.78
CA GLY A 4 2.34 -22.07 -0.50
C GLY A 4 1.12 -21.64 -1.31
N GLY A 5 0.83 -22.38 -2.37
CA GLY A 5 -0.34 -22.21 -3.21
C GLY A 5 -0.77 -23.51 -3.89
N LEU A 6 -1.93 -23.52 -4.54
CA LEU A 6 -2.37 -24.66 -5.34
C LEU A 6 -1.44 -24.85 -6.55
N SER A 7 -1.22 -26.11 -6.92
CA SER A 7 -0.56 -26.46 -8.18
C SER A 7 -1.36 -25.93 -9.37
N PRO A 8 -0.74 -25.70 -10.56
CA PRO A 8 -1.46 -25.15 -11.71
C PRO A 8 -2.67 -25.98 -12.19
N ASP A 9 -2.66 -27.29 -11.92
CA ASP A 9 -3.76 -28.23 -12.19
C ASP A 9 -4.77 -28.32 -11.02
N HIS A 10 -4.58 -27.55 -9.95
CA HIS A 10 -5.40 -27.50 -8.73
C HIS A 10 -5.56 -28.81 -7.96
N THR A 11 -4.71 -29.81 -8.22
CA THR A 11 -4.83 -31.14 -7.59
C THR A 11 -4.12 -31.25 -6.24
N ARG A 12 -3.15 -30.37 -5.95
CA ARG A 12 -2.33 -30.45 -4.73
C ARG A 12 -1.80 -29.09 -4.26
N TRP A 13 -1.39 -29.04 -3.00
CA TRP A 13 -0.70 -27.88 -2.42
C TRP A 13 0.80 -27.92 -2.72
N VAL A 14 1.38 -26.78 -3.09
CA VAL A 14 2.81 -26.58 -3.34
C VAL A 14 3.35 -25.62 -2.28
N ARG A 15 4.30 -26.10 -1.47
CA ARG A 15 4.94 -25.30 -0.42
C ARG A 15 5.83 -24.20 -1.03
N SER A 16 5.79 -23.00 -0.45
CA SER A 16 6.72 -21.92 -0.76
C SER A 16 8.10 -22.20 -0.16
N ARG A 17 9.14 -21.51 -0.66
CA ARG A 17 10.47 -21.54 -0.01
C ARG A 17 10.37 -20.99 1.42
N ASP A 18 11.21 -21.47 2.33
CA ASP A 18 11.10 -21.18 3.78
C ASP A 18 11.19 -19.69 4.15
N ASN A 19 11.79 -18.87 3.28
CA ASN A 19 11.91 -17.41 3.47
C ASN A 19 11.21 -16.60 2.37
N TYR A 20 10.29 -17.22 1.61
CA TYR A 20 9.52 -16.53 0.60
C TYR A 20 8.18 -16.08 1.18
N PHE A 21 8.00 -14.76 1.30
CA PHE A 21 6.75 -14.13 1.64
C PHE A 21 6.32 -13.21 0.50
N LEU A 22 5.65 -13.80 -0.51
CA LEU A 22 5.11 -13.10 -1.68
C LEU A 22 6.18 -12.31 -2.49
N PRO A 23 5.88 -11.80 -3.70
CA PRO A 23 6.84 -10.94 -4.41
C PRO A 23 6.87 -9.55 -3.77
N LYS A 24 7.64 -9.41 -2.67
CA LYS A 24 7.65 -8.20 -1.83
C LYS A 24 7.88 -6.90 -2.58
N GLU A 25 8.82 -6.86 -3.53
CA GLU A 25 9.14 -5.62 -4.26
C GLU A 25 7.99 -5.17 -5.15
N VAL A 26 7.36 -6.14 -5.86
CA VAL A 26 6.19 -5.89 -6.70
C VAL A 26 5.00 -5.42 -5.86
N LEU A 27 4.73 -6.11 -4.75
CA LEU A 27 3.63 -5.74 -3.86
C LEU A 27 3.87 -4.39 -3.19
N ARG A 28 5.11 -4.06 -2.83
CA ARG A 28 5.48 -2.75 -2.26
C ARG A 28 5.16 -1.63 -3.24
N GLU A 29 5.52 -1.79 -4.51
CA GLU A 29 5.27 -0.78 -5.54
C GLU A 29 3.77 -0.59 -5.78
N ILE A 30 3.03 -1.69 -5.99
CA ILE A 30 1.58 -1.65 -6.23
C ILE A 30 0.83 -1.06 -5.02
N PHE A 31 1.20 -1.48 -3.81
CA PHE A 31 0.57 -0.99 -2.60
C PHE A 31 0.88 0.49 -2.37
N ARG A 32 2.13 0.92 -2.58
CA ARG A 32 2.50 2.35 -2.47
C ARG A 32 1.66 3.20 -3.42
N GLY A 33 1.53 2.80 -4.69
CA GLY A 33 0.71 3.52 -5.66
C GLY A 33 -0.74 3.63 -5.21
N LYS A 34 -1.40 2.50 -4.92
CA LYS A 34 -2.80 2.49 -4.47
C LYS A 34 -3.03 3.30 -3.19
N PHE A 35 -2.09 3.25 -2.26
CA PHE A 35 -2.18 4.00 -1.01
C PHE A 35 -2.07 5.50 -1.26
N VAL A 36 -1.11 5.93 -2.09
CA VAL A 36 -0.92 7.34 -2.47
C VAL A 36 -2.15 7.87 -3.20
N ASP A 37 -2.69 7.13 -4.17
CA ASP A 37 -3.89 7.51 -4.92
C ASP A 37 -5.09 7.71 -3.99
N ALA A 38 -5.33 6.75 -3.09
CA ALA A 38 -6.43 6.82 -2.13
C ALA A 38 -6.24 7.96 -1.11
N LEU A 39 -4.99 8.21 -0.68
CA LEU A 39 -4.67 9.28 0.25
C LEU A 39 -4.87 10.67 -0.37
N GLU A 40 -4.50 10.83 -1.65
CA GLU A 40 -4.76 12.05 -2.41
C GLU A 40 -6.27 12.30 -2.58
N GLN A 41 -7.04 11.26 -2.93
CA GLN A 41 -8.51 11.37 -3.02
C GLN A 41 -9.13 11.76 -1.68
N ALA A 42 -8.68 11.15 -0.57
CA ALA A 42 -9.16 11.50 0.76
C ALA A 42 -8.85 12.96 1.14
N PHE A 43 -7.68 13.46 0.73
CA PHE A 43 -7.32 14.87 0.91
C PHE A 43 -8.26 15.80 0.14
N GLN A 44 -8.47 15.52 -1.16
CA GLN A 44 -9.34 16.32 -2.04
C GLN A 44 -10.79 16.33 -1.56
N ASN A 45 -11.27 15.22 -1.01
CA ASN A 45 -12.62 15.07 -0.46
C ASN A 45 -12.79 15.69 0.94
N GLY A 46 -11.74 16.28 1.53
CA GLY A 46 -11.78 16.84 2.88
C GLY A 46 -11.98 15.79 3.98
N GLN A 47 -11.63 14.53 3.72
CA GLN A 47 -11.82 13.41 4.64
C GLN A 47 -10.67 13.26 5.64
N LEU A 48 -9.58 14.00 5.43
CA LEU A 48 -8.40 13.99 6.30
C LEU A 48 -8.47 15.14 7.30
N ARG A 49 -8.13 14.84 8.55
CA ARG A 49 -7.92 15.84 9.61
C ARG A 49 -6.47 15.81 10.02
N PHE A 50 -5.85 16.98 10.06
CA PHE A 50 -4.44 17.14 10.42
C PHE A 50 -4.34 17.95 11.71
N GLU A 51 -3.75 17.35 12.74
CA GLU A 51 -3.67 17.91 14.08
C GLU A 51 -2.21 17.99 14.56
N GLY A 52 -1.98 18.78 15.59
CA GLY A 52 -0.63 19.00 16.16
C GLY A 52 0.36 19.50 15.10
N ASP A 53 1.51 18.83 15.01
CA ASP A 53 2.59 19.17 14.09
C ASP A 53 2.22 18.93 12.61
N LEU A 54 1.14 18.19 12.34
CA LEU A 54 0.68 17.89 10.98
C LEU A 54 -0.21 18.99 10.40
N LYS A 55 -0.60 20.02 11.16
CA LYS A 55 -1.52 21.09 10.70
C LYS A 55 -1.13 21.71 9.36
N LEU A 56 0.17 21.81 9.08
CA LEU A 56 0.68 22.34 7.80
C LEU A 56 0.30 21.47 6.60
N LEU A 57 0.11 20.17 6.79
CA LEU A 57 -0.34 19.25 5.74
C LEU A 57 -1.78 19.53 5.28
N ALA A 58 -2.58 20.31 6.00
CA ALA A 58 -3.88 20.76 5.50
C ALA A 58 -3.76 21.71 4.29
N GLN A 59 -2.58 22.29 4.04
CA GLN A 59 -2.34 23.15 2.90
C GLN A 59 -2.01 22.32 1.65
N PRO A 60 -2.74 22.46 0.53
CA PRO A 60 -2.56 21.62 -0.66
C PRO A 60 -1.13 21.58 -1.20
N LYS A 61 -0.42 22.71 -1.18
CA LYS A 61 0.98 22.77 -1.65
C LYS A 61 1.94 21.97 -0.77
N ILE A 62 1.74 22.01 0.55
CA ILE A 62 2.58 21.30 1.52
C ILE A 62 2.26 19.81 1.46
N PHE A 63 0.98 19.45 1.39
CA PHE A 63 0.53 18.07 1.20
C PHE A 63 1.13 17.44 -0.05
N ALA A 64 1.01 18.11 -1.21
CA ALA A 64 1.55 17.62 -2.47
C ALA A 64 3.08 17.49 -2.45
N ALA A 65 3.79 18.37 -1.74
CA ALA A 65 5.23 18.26 -1.57
C ALA A 65 5.64 17.10 -0.65
N TRP A 66 4.84 16.83 0.39
CA TRP A 66 5.05 15.73 1.34
C TRP A 66 4.74 14.36 0.75
N LEU A 67 3.78 14.26 -0.18
CA LEU A 67 3.31 13.01 -0.75
C LEU A 67 4.28 12.39 -1.81
N ARG A 68 5.34 13.10 -2.20
CA ARG A 68 6.32 12.66 -3.22
C ARG A 68 7.10 11.41 -2.82
#